data_AF-A0AAD5KWC0-F1
#
_entry.id   AF-A0AAD5KWC0-F1
#
_cell.length_a   1.000
_cell.length_b   1.000
_cell.length_c   1.000
_cell.angle_alpha   90.00
_cell.angle_beta   90.00
_cell.angle_gamma   90.00
#
_symmetry.space_group_name_H-M   'P 1'
#
loop_
_entity.id
_entity.type
_entity.pdbx_description
1 polymer ?
#
loop_
_entity_poly.entity_id
_entity_poly.type
_entity_poly.pdbx_seq_one_letter_code
_entity_poly.pdbx_strand_id
1 'polypeptide(L)'
;MASFVPVLDIETKRQRKIFATKYLFNDSGEISLHFGSHRSNISNSVAVWGCLSSVSNNGQNNYPYIHDHFPVHTSLTIKQFISSRSIYVLCDWPKQSGDLMPLENVWIHLAQTFKDRDIVAFDTDSLWIELSALWKKLCVDGYFSDVIQGMPQRLREVIVKDGNWIRNY
;
A
#
# COMPACT_ATOMS: atom_id res chain seq x y z
N MET A 1 20.66 -18.78 -4.21
CA MET A 1 19.87 -18.29 -5.36
C MET A 1 20.38 -16.90 -5.70
N ALA A 2 20.72 -16.62 -6.96
CA ALA A 2 21.10 -15.27 -7.37
C ALA A 2 19.87 -14.36 -7.22
N SER A 3 19.94 -13.37 -6.33
CA SER A 3 18.89 -12.39 -6.14
C SER A 3 18.88 -11.43 -7.34
N PHE A 4 18.11 -11.76 -8.37
CA PHE A 4 17.89 -10.85 -9.48
C PHE A 4 17.07 -9.66 -8.96
N VAL A 5 17.71 -8.49 -8.87
CA VAL A 5 17.03 -7.22 -8.65
C VAL A 5 16.94 -6.55 -10.02
N PRO A 6 15.73 -6.38 -10.59
CA PRO A 6 15.57 -5.76 -11.90
C PRO A 6 16.14 -4.33 -11.89
N VAL A 7 16.73 -3.87 -13.00
CA VAL A 7 17.20 -2.48 -13.11
C VAL A 7 16.06 -1.61 -13.63
N LEU A 8 15.74 -0.52 -12.93
CA LEU A 8 14.75 0.46 -13.37
C LEU A 8 15.27 1.28 -14.55
N ASP A 9 14.40 1.58 -15.51
CA ASP A 9 14.70 2.50 -16.61
C ASP A 9 14.73 3.96 -16.13
N ILE A 10 15.32 4.85 -16.95
CA ILE A 10 15.53 6.26 -16.61
C ILE A 10 14.21 6.98 -16.33
N GLU A 11 13.17 6.69 -17.10
CA GLU A 11 11.87 7.36 -16.96
C GLU A 11 11.17 6.92 -15.66
N THR A 12 11.23 5.63 -15.32
CA THR A 12 10.70 5.13 -14.05
C THR A 12 11.41 5.75 -12.85
N LYS A 13 12.76 5.86 -12.88
CA LYS A 13 13.50 6.55 -11.81
C LYS A 13 13.09 8.02 -11.68
N ARG A 14 12.94 8.72 -12.81
CA ARG A 14 12.50 10.12 -12.85
C ARG A 14 11.11 10.28 -12.23
N GLN A 15 10.15 9.44 -12.61
CA GLN A 15 8.79 9.44 -12.06
C GLN A 15 8.79 9.21 -10.54
N ARG A 16 9.59 8.24 -10.08
CA ARG A 16 9.73 7.94 -8.64
C ARG A 16 10.30 9.13 -7.85
N LYS A 17 11.31 9.84 -8.39
CA LYS A 17 11.84 11.06 -7.74
C LYS A 17 10.82 12.19 -7.70
N ILE A 18 10.10 12.43 -8.79
CA ILE A 18 9.07 13.48 -8.86
C ILE A 18 7.98 13.18 -7.84
N PHE A 19 7.47 11.95 -7.82
CA PHE A 19 6.50 11.49 -6.84
C PHE A 19 7.02 11.69 -5.41
N ALA A 20 8.19 11.16 -5.10
CA ALA A 20 8.76 11.29 -3.76
C ALA A 20 8.96 12.74 -3.33
N THR A 21 9.41 13.62 -4.22
CA THR A 21 9.62 15.05 -3.92
C THR A 21 8.28 15.75 -3.66
N LYS A 22 7.27 15.51 -4.51
CA LYS A 22 5.93 16.11 -4.39
C LYS A 22 5.25 15.76 -3.07
N TYR A 23 5.37 14.51 -2.61
CA TYR A 23 4.69 14.03 -1.40
C TYR A 23 5.53 14.17 -0.12
N LEU A 24 6.85 14.29 -0.24
CA LEU A 24 7.72 14.58 0.91
C LEU A 24 7.66 16.06 1.32
N PHE A 25 7.44 16.95 0.36
CA PHE A 25 7.37 18.39 0.55
C PHE A 25 6.15 18.92 -0.19
N ASN A 26 5.00 18.96 0.46
CA ASN A 26 3.90 19.80 -0.02
C ASN A 26 4.14 21.26 0.39
N ASP A 27 3.34 22.18 -0.15
CA ASP A 27 3.46 23.64 0.08
C ASP A 27 3.29 24.05 1.56
N SER A 28 2.93 23.12 2.45
CA SER A 28 2.77 23.28 3.91
C SER A 28 3.59 22.30 4.77
N GLY A 29 4.39 21.39 4.20
CA GLY A 29 5.18 20.36 4.90
C GLY A 29 4.41 19.23 5.62
N GLU A 30 3.09 19.10 5.49
CA GLU A 30 2.26 18.18 6.28
C GLU A 30 1.92 16.86 5.56
N ILE A 31 2.36 15.72 6.11
CA ILE A 31 1.90 14.37 5.76
C ILE A 31 0.94 13.92 6.87
N SER A 32 -0.34 13.74 6.57
CA SER A 32 -1.35 13.44 7.59
C SER A 32 -1.29 11.99 8.05
N LEU A 33 -1.39 11.81 9.37
CA LEU A 33 -1.43 10.53 10.07
C LEU A 33 -2.87 10.24 10.53
N HIS A 34 -3.31 8.99 10.38
CA HIS A 34 -4.57 8.51 10.97
C HIS A 34 -4.36 7.17 11.71
N PHE A 35 -4.99 7.07 12.90
CA PHE A 35 -5.12 5.89 13.76
C PHE A 35 -6.61 5.64 14.12
N GLY A 36 -7.12 4.39 14.17
CA GLY A 36 -8.49 4.04 14.67
C GLY A 36 -9.17 2.77 14.10
N SER A 37 -10.04 2.09 14.87
CA SER A 37 -10.51 0.68 14.68
C SER A 37 -11.98 0.41 14.26
N HIS A 38 -12.16 -0.68 13.48
CA HIS A 38 -13.27 -1.68 13.40
C HIS A 38 -14.61 -1.51 12.60
N ARG A 39 -14.79 -2.46 11.64
CA ARG A 39 -15.91 -3.43 11.34
C ARG A 39 -17.33 -2.98 10.90
N SER A 40 -17.73 -3.44 9.70
CA SER A 40 -18.92 -4.30 9.40
C SER A 40 -18.93 -4.68 7.90
N ASN A 41 -19.63 -5.76 7.50
CA ASN A 41 -19.36 -6.58 6.29
C ASN A 41 -20.61 -6.73 5.35
N ILE A 42 -20.42 -7.34 4.15
CA ILE A 42 -21.36 -8.09 3.21
C ILE A 42 -22.25 -7.26 2.22
N SER A 43 -22.57 -7.61 0.94
CA SER A 43 -22.53 -8.80 0.03
C SER A 43 -22.34 -8.41 -1.47
N ASN A 44 -21.95 -9.36 -2.34
CA ASN A 44 -21.62 -9.25 -3.79
C ASN A 44 -20.24 -8.64 -4.13
N SER A 45 -19.19 -9.26 -3.59
CA SER A 45 -17.77 -8.88 -3.77
C SER A 45 -17.20 -9.06 -5.17
N VAL A 46 -16.44 -8.04 -5.66
CA VAL A 46 -15.13 -8.08 -6.39
C VAL A 46 -14.56 -6.64 -6.34
N ALA A 47 -13.29 -6.25 -6.12
CA ALA A 47 -12.07 -6.83 -5.55
C ALA A 47 -11.09 -5.67 -5.22
N VAL A 48 -10.30 -5.84 -4.14
CA VAL A 48 -8.88 -5.47 -4.04
C VAL A 48 -8.47 -3.97 -4.03
N TRP A 49 -7.96 -3.55 -2.86
CA TRP A 49 -7.09 -2.39 -2.56
C TRP A 49 -7.72 -1.01 -2.35
N GLY A 50 -8.26 -0.80 -1.14
CA GLY A 50 -8.39 0.50 -0.51
C GLY A 50 -7.57 0.53 0.78
N CYS A 51 -6.24 0.64 0.67
CA CYS A 51 -5.45 0.95 1.85
C CYS A 51 -5.38 2.47 2.01
N LEU A 52 -6.19 2.93 2.96
CA LEU A 52 -6.12 4.22 3.66
C LEU A 52 -6.74 5.40 2.94
N SER A 53 -8.07 5.42 2.95
CA SER A 53 -8.81 6.67 2.85
C SER A 53 -9.80 6.78 4.02
N SER A 54 -9.73 7.88 4.78
CA SER A 54 -10.65 8.12 5.89
C SER A 54 -11.99 8.64 5.37
N VAL A 55 -13.08 7.94 5.68
CA VAL A 55 -14.42 8.52 5.57
C VAL A 55 -14.51 9.66 6.61
N SER A 56 -14.64 10.92 6.19
CA SER A 56 -14.96 11.99 7.14
C SER A 56 -16.39 11.84 7.65
N ASN A 57 -16.66 12.35 8.86
CA ASN A 57 -17.98 12.36 9.51
C ASN A 57 -19.10 13.06 8.70
N ASN A 58 -18.79 13.63 7.53
CA ASN A 58 -19.73 14.26 6.59
C ASN A 58 -19.95 13.45 5.31
N GLY A 59 -19.46 12.20 5.23
CA GLY A 59 -19.61 11.31 4.07
C GLY A 59 -18.68 11.63 2.89
N GLN A 60 -17.80 12.63 3.01
CA GLN A 60 -16.76 12.89 2.02
C GLN A 60 -15.44 12.26 2.46
N ASN A 61 -15.00 11.27 1.69
CA ASN A 61 -13.72 10.59 1.84
C ASN A 61 -12.68 11.41 1.04
N ASN A 62 -11.98 12.34 1.69
CA ASN A 62 -11.08 13.31 1.03
C ASN A 62 -9.68 12.74 0.71
N TYR A 63 -9.44 11.47 1.03
CA TYR A 63 -8.12 10.86 0.87
C TYR A 63 -8.05 10.02 -0.41
N PRO A 64 -6.98 10.16 -1.20
CA PRO A 64 -6.84 9.42 -2.43
C PRO A 64 -6.58 7.94 -2.15
N TYR A 65 -7.30 7.08 -2.86
CA TYR A 65 -7.01 5.66 -2.97
C TYR A 65 -5.71 5.46 -3.76
N ILE A 66 -4.87 4.52 -3.31
CA ILE A 66 -3.63 4.17 -3.99
C ILE A 66 -3.77 2.75 -4.55
N HIS A 67 -3.47 2.60 -5.83
CA HIS A 67 -3.29 1.31 -6.47
C HIS A 67 -2.14 1.40 -7.49
N ASP A 68 -1.56 0.26 -7.84
CA ASP A 68 -0.50 0.21 -8.83
C ASP A 68 -1.04 0.17 -10.27
N HIS A 69 -0.11 0.00 -11.22
CA HIS A 69 -0.39 0.00 -12.65
C HIS A 69 -0.60 -1.39 -13.25
N PHE A 70 -0.96 -2.42 -12.46
CA PHE A 70 -1.32 -3.71 -13.07
C PHE A 70 -2.52 -3.53 -14.03
N PRO A 71 -2.55 -4.27 -15.17
CA PRO A 71 -3.57 -4.09 -16.21
C PRO A 71 -5.01 -4.17 -15.69
N VAL A 72 -5.25 -4.99 -14.67
CA VAL A 72 -6.58 -5.15 -14.06
C VAL A 72 -7.07 -3.83 -13.45
N HIS A 73 -6.20 -3.07 -12.80
CA HIS A 73 -6.54 -1.81 -12.13
C HIS A 73 -6.65 -0.62 -13.10
N THR A 74 -6.10 -0.75 -14.31
CA THR A 74 -6.12 0.32 -15.32
C THR A 74 -7.10 0.06 -16.47
N SER A 75 -7.86 -1.04 -16.37
CA SER A 75 -8.90 -1.43 -17.32
C SER A 75 -10.02 -0.39 -17.44
N LEU A 76 -10.71 -0.38 -18.60
CA LEU A 76 -11.83 0.53 -18.85
C LEU A 76 -12.94 0.36 -17.80
N THR A 77 -13.28 -0.89 -17.47
CA THR A 77 -14.31 -1.21 -16.49
C THR A 77 -13.99 -0.65 -15.11
N ILE A 78 -12.74 -0.77 -14.65
CA ILE A 78 -12.32 -0.20 -13.36
C ILE A 78 -12.31 1.33 -13.40
N LYS A 79 -11.85 1.95 -14.49
CA LYS A 79 -11.92 3.41 -14.65
C LYS A 79 -13.36 3.94 -14.62
N GLN A 80 -14.28 3.26 -15.29
CA GLN A 80 -15.71 3.58 -15.26
C GLN A 80 -16.30 3.41 -13.86
N PHE A 81 -15.93 2.33 -13.16
CA PHE A 81 -16.35 2.11 -11.78
C PHE A 81 -15.88 3.25 -10.85
N ILE A 82 -14.58 3.58 -10.88
CA ILE A 82 -13.98 4.67 -10.10
C ILE A 82 -14.72 5.99 -10.37
N SER A 83 -14.95 6.30 -11.65
CA SER A 83 -15.68 7.52 -12.05
C SER A 83 -17.14 7.51 -11.57
N SER A 84 -17.85 6.39 -11.70
CA SER A 84 -19.27 6.28 -11.30
C SER A 84 -19.48 6.37 -9.79
N ARG A 85 -18.44 6.04 -9.01
CA ARG A 85 -18.45 6.06 -7.55
C ARG A 85 -17.77 7.30 -6.96
N SER A 86 -17.31 8.23 -7.80
CA SER A 86 -16.54 9.40 -7.39
C SER A 86 -15.36 9.05 -6.47
N ILE A 87 -14.71 7.91 -6.75
CA ILE A 87 -13.54 7.46 -5.98
C ILE A 87 -12.36 8.32 -6.39
N TYR A 88 -11.79 9.04 -5.43
CA TYR A 88 -10.58 9.83 -5.65
C TYR A 88 -9.35 8.91 -5.62
N VAL A 89 -8.62 8.79 -6.72
CA VAL A 89 -7.41 7.95 -6.83
C VAL A 89 -6.17 8.82 -6.99
N LEU A 90 -5.06 8.41 -6.37
CA LEU A 90 -3.74 9.01 -6.55
C LEU A 90 -3.19 8.67 -7.94
N CYS A 91 -3.49 9.53 -8.92
CA CYS A 91 -3.24 9.25 -10.33
C CYS A 91 -1.75 9.23 -10.73
N ASP A 92 -0.88 9.79 -9.90
CA ASP A 92 0.56 9.94 -10.16
C ASP A 92 1.42 8.92 -9.39
N TRP A 93 0.82 7.86 -8.85
CA TRP A 93 1.59 6.74 -8.29
C TRP A 93 2.60 6.22 -9.34
N PRO A 94 3.89 6.09 -9.01
CA PRO A 94 4.91 5.74 -9.98
C PRO A 94 4.79 4.27 -10.41
N LYS A 95 5.14 3.99 -11.67
CA LYS A 95 5.23 2.61 -12.18
C LYS A 95 6.32 1.83 -11.41
N GLN A 96 6.20 0.51 -11.39
CA GLN A 96 7.18 -0.41 -10.77
C GLN A 96 7.61 0.03 -9.36
N SER A 97 6.65 0.39 -8.52
CA SER A 97 6.91 0.95 -7.19
C SER A 97 6.27 0.15 -6.06
N GLY A 98 6.35 -1.19 -6.18
CA GLY A 98 5.92 -2.11 -5.13
C GLY A 98 6.71 -1.90 -3.82
N ASP A 99 7.99 -1.57 -3.91
CA ASP A 99 8.81 -1.16 -2.77
C ASP A 99 8.37 0.16 -2.12
N LEU A 100 7.39 0.88 -2.66
CA LEU A 100 6.74 2.01 -2.00
C LEU A 100 5.33 1.69 -1.53
N MET A 101 4.72 0.61 -2.04
CA MET A 101 3.36 0.23 -1.71
C MET A 101 3.31 -0.22 -0.25
N PRO A 102 2.55 0.48 0.63
CA PRO A 102 2.46 0.12 2.06
C PRO A 102 2.07 -1.33 2.29
N LEU A 103 1.26 -1.89 1.41
CA LEU A 103 0.85 -3.28 1.48
C LEU A 103 2.00 -4.26 1.46
N GLU A 104 2.99 -4.03 0.60
CA GLU A 104 4.06 -5.01 0.41
C GLU A 104 4.79 -5.23 1.74
N ASN A 105 4.89 -4.19 2.59
CA ASN A 105 5.39 -4.33 3.96
C ASN A 105 4.51 -5.25 4.81
N VAL A 106 3.19 -5.13 4.71
CA VAL A 106 2.23 -5.96 5.44
C VAL A 106 2.41 -7.42 5.05
N TRP A 107 2.49 -7.73 3.75
CA TRP A 107 2.71 -9.11 3.30
C TRP A 107 4.05 -9.68 3.72
N ILE A 108 5.13 -8.88 3.60
CA ILE A 108 6.46 -9.27 4.09
C ILE A 108 6.41 -9.57 5.59
N HIS A 109 5.79 -8.70 6.38
CA HIS A 109 5.69 -8.88 7.83
C HIS A 109 4.86 -10.11 8.22
N LEU A 110 3.75 -10.38 7.52
CA LEU A 110 2.97 -11.60 7.73
C LEU A 110 3.80 -12.84 7.39
N ALA A 111 4.47 -12.88 6.24
CA ALA A 111 5.31 -14.01 5.85
C ALA A 111 6.48 -14.24 6.81
N GLN A 112 7.13 -13.16 7.28
CA GLN A 112 8.17 -13.21 8.31
C GLN A 112 7.60 -13.75 9.63
N THR A 113 6.42 -13.30 10.05
CA THR A 113 5.77 -13.78 11.28
C THR A 113 5.45 -15.27 11.21
N PHE A 114 5.00 -15.77 10.05
CA PHE A 114 4.80 -17.21 9.83
C PHE A 114 6.09 -17.98 10.00
N LYS A 115 7.17 -17.50 9.39
CA LYS A 115 8.49 -18.12 9.49
C LYS A 115 9.05 -18.08 10.91
N ASP A 116 9.03 -16.92 11.56
CA ASP A 116 9.65 -16.71 12.88
C ASP A 116 8.92 -17.45 14.00
N ARG A 117 7.63 -17.75 13.81
CA ARG A 117 6.81 -18.52 14.76
C ARG A 117 6.62 -19.97 14.35
N ASP A 118 7.30 -20.43 13.29
CA ASP A 118 7.14 -21.77 12.71
C ASP A 118 5.66 -22.16 12.50
N ILE A 119 4.83 -21.22 12.04
CA ILE A 119 3.42 -21.47 11.76
C ILE A 119 3.33 -22.32 10.50
N VAL A 120 2.77 -23.53 10.64
CA VAL A 120 2.53 -24.45 9.53
C VAL A 120 1.04 -24.61 9.33
N ALA A 121 0.58 -24.29 8.11
CA ALA A 121 -0.78 -24.57 7.66
C ALA A 121 -0.73 -25.72 6.64
N PHE A 122 -1.55 -26.74 6.84
CA PHE A 122 -1.58 -27.95 6.00
C PHE A 122 -2.64 -27.87 4.89
N ASP A 123 -3.53 -26.88 4.96
CA ASP A 123 -4.59 -26.63 4.01
C ASP A 123 -4.94 -25.13 3.94
N THR A 124 -5.78 -24.77 2.98
CA THR A 124 -6.19 -23.38 2.77
C THR A 124 -6.98 -22.80 3.95
N ASP A 125 -7.76 -23.63 4.66
CA ASP A 125 -8.62 -23.18 5.76
C ASP A 125 -7.79 -22.82 7.00
N SER A 126 -6.85 -23.70 7.38
CA SER A 126 -5.87 -23.45 8.43
C SER A 126 -4.98 -22.24 8.12
N LEU A 127 -4.55 -22.08 6.87
CA LEU A 127 -3.81 -20.90 6.44
C LEU A 127 -4.66 -19.61 6.61
N TRP A 128 -5.93 -19.67 6.22
CA TRP A 128 -6.84 -18.53 6.33
C TRP A 128 -7.12 -18.15 7.79
N ILE A 129 -7.26 -19.13 8.69
CA ILE A 129 -7.45 -18.90 10.12
C ILE A 129 -6.25 -18.15 10.70
N GLU A 130 -5.03 -18.64 10.44
CA GLU A 130 -3.80 -18.03 10.95
C GLU A 130 -3.56 -16.63 10.38
N LEU A 131 -3.71 -16.46 9.06
CA LEU A 131 -3.62 -15.15 8.41
C LEU A 131 -4.66 -14.17 8.96
N SER A 132 -5.90 -14.63 9.15
CA SER A 132 -6.97 -13.80 9.70
C SER A 132 -6.71 -13.38 11.14
N ALA A 133 -6.17 -14.30 11.96
CA ALA A 133 -5.82 -14.02 13.34
C ALA A 133 -4.69 -12.98 13.42
N LEU A 134 -3.63 -13.16 12.62
CA LEU A 134 -2.53 -12.21 12.54
C LEU A 134 -2.96 -10.85 12.01
N TRP A 135 -3.76 -10.82 10.93
CA TRP A 135 -4.30 -9.57 10.39
C TRP A 135 -5.09 -8.79 11.45
N LYS A 136 -5.98 -9.47 12.18
CA LYS A 136 -6.75 -8.85 13.29
C LYS A 136 -5.82 -8.30 14.37
N LYS A 137 -4.75 -9.02 14.70
CA LYS A 137 -3.72 -8.54 15.64
C LYS A 137 -3.03 -7.27 15.14
N LEU A 138 -2.60 -7.25 13.87
CA LEU A 138 -2.00 -6.04 13.27
C LEU A 138 -2.97 -4.84 13.27
N CYS A 139 -4.28 -5.07 13.16
CA CYS A 139 -5.27 -4.00 13.26
C CYS A 139 -5.35 -3.35 14.64
N VAL A 140 -5.13 -4.11 15.72
CA VAL A 140 -5.25 -3.60 17.09
C VAL A 140 -3.92 -3.09 17.64
N ASP A 141 -2.79 -3.66 17.18
CA ASP A 141 -1.44 -3.33 17.69
C ASP A 141 -0.86 -2.04 17.07
N GLY A 142 -1.58 -1.37 16.16
CA GLY A 142 -1.14 -0.11 15.55
C GLY A 142 -0.23 -0.22 14.33
N TYR A 143 0.15 -1.45 13.95
CA TYR A 143 1.09 -1.73 12.86
C TYR A 143 0.77 -1.02 11.54
N PHE A 144 -0.50 -0.99 11.13
CA PHE A 144 -0.89 -0.31 9.89
C PHE A 144 -0.65 1.20 9.94
N SER A 145 -0.77 1.82 11.12
CA SER A 145 -0.43 3.23 11.27
C SER A 145 1.08 3.44 11.16
N ASP A 146 1.88 2.57 11.76
CA ASP A 146 3.35 2.65 11.70
C ASP A 146 3.86 2.53 10.26
N VAL A 147 3.30 1.61 9.48
CA VAL A 147 3.63 1.47 8.05
C VAL A 147 3.41 2.78 7.29
N ILE A 148 2.37 3.53 7.64
CA ILE A 148 2.04 4.81 7.00
C ILE A 148 2.86 5.95 7.54
N GLN A 149 3.10 5.99 8.85
CA GLN A 149 4.04 6.91 9.49
C GLN A 149 5.46 6.77 8.94
N GLY A 150 5.84 5.58 8.43
CA GLY A 150 7.12 5.33 7.78
C GLY A 150 7.25 5.82 6.33
N MET A 151 6.15 6.16 5.66
CA MET A 151 6.18 6.61 4.26
C MET A 151 7.08 7.82 3.98
N PRO A 152 7.10 8.89 4.81
CA PRO A 152 8.02 10.02 4.61
C PRO A 152 9.49 9.59 4.54
N GLN A 153 9.89 8.62 5.37
CA GLN A 153 11.27 8.10 5.36
C GLN A 153 11.56 7.33 4.06
N ARG A 154 10.62 6.49 3.62
CA ARG A 154 10.73 5.72 2.37
C ARG A 154 10.87 6.65 1.17
N LEU A 155 10.08 7.72 1.11
CA LEU A 155 10.17 8.72 0.05
C LEU A 155 11.52 9.46 0.09
N ARG A 156 12.04 9.80 1.28
CA ARG A 156 13.42 10.33 1.41
C ARG A 156 14.46 9.38 0.82
N GLU A 157 14.36 8.09 1.11
CA GLU A 157 15.28 7.10 0.57
C GLU A 157 15.22 7.01 -0.96
N VAL A 158 14.04 7.12 -1.57
CA VAL A 158 13.90 7.18 -3.03
C VAL A 158 14.68 8.35 -3.60
N ILE A 159 14.59 9.53 -2.98
CA ILE A 159 15.30 10.74 -3.43
C ILE A 159 16.81 10.54 -3.29
N VAL A 160 17.27 10.08 -2.13
CA VAL A 160 18.70 9.81 -1.85
C VAL A 160 19.27 8.78 -2.82
N LYS A 161 18.48 7.78 -3.20
CA LYS A 161 18.85 6.74 -4.17
C LYS A 161 18.59 7.13 -5.62
N ASP A 162 18.31 8.39 -5.92
CA ASP A 162 18.09 8.88 -7.28
C ASP A 162 16.98 8.10 -8.03
N GLY A 163 15.88 7.81 -7.34
CA GLY A 163 14.74 7.09 -7.91
C GLY A 163 14.92 5.57 -8.01
N ASN A 164 16.06 5.01 -7.58
CA ASN A 164 16.26 3.56 -7.54
C ASN A 164 15.41 2.87 -6.45
N TRP A 165 15.47 1.55 -6.42
CA TRP A 165 14.82 0.71 -5.41
C TRP A 165 15.25 1.12 -3.99
N ILE A 166 14.26 1.34 -3.12
CA ILE A 166 14.49 1.37 -1.68
C ILE A 166 14.38 -0.05 -1.14
N ARG A 167 15.04 -0.31 0.00
CA ARG A 167 15.22 -1.69 0.43
C ARG A 167 13.89 -2.21 0.98
N ASN A 168 13.37 -3.26 0.35
CA ASN A 168 12.42 -4.22 0.91
C ASN A 168 12.83 -5.61 0.40
N TYR A 169 14.05 -6.03 0.73
CA TYR A 169 14.55 -7.38 0.48
C TYR A 169 15.30 -7.87 1.71
#